data_AF-A0AAU3Q8A4-F1
#
_entry.id   AF-A0AAU3Q8A4-F1
#
_cell.length_a   1.000
_cell.length_b   1.000
_cell.length_c   1.000
_cell.angle_alpha   90.00
_cell.angle_beta   90.00
_cell.angle_gamma   90.00
#
_symmetry.space_group_name_H-M   'P 1'
#
loop_
_entity.id
_entity.type
_entity.pdbx_description
1 polymer ?
#
loop_
_entity_poly.entity_id
_entity_poly.type
_entity_poly.pdbx_seq_one_letter_code
_entity_poly.pdbx_strand_id
1 'polypeptide(L)' 'MDTHAGDVLTRLDRGNISSATLVGHSYGGMVIAAAAERAGGRVARLVHLDAYVPRNGE' A
#
# COMPACT_ATOMS: atom_id res chain seq x y z
N MET A 1 1.40 -9.11 -7.80
CA MET A 1 0.84 -8.03 -6.95
C MET A 1 0.52 -8.54 -5.55
N ASP A 2 -0.17 -9.67 -5.39
CA ASP A 2 -0.53 -10.19 -4.07
C ASP A 2 0.66 -10.41 -3.13
N THR A 3 1.78 -10.91 -3.64
CA THR A 3 3.00 -11.11 -2.86
C THR A 3 3.58 -9.81 -2.32
N HIS A 4 3.73 -8.77 -3.16
CA HIS A 4 4.31 -7.49 -2.74
C HIS A 4 3.42 -6.70 -1.79
N ALA A 5 2.09 -6.75 -1.96
CA ALA A 5 1.18 -6.16 -0.99
C ALA A 5 1.25 -6.90 0.36
N GLY A 6 1.39 -8.24 0.33
CA GLY A 6 1.59 -9.07 1.52
C GLY A 6 2.88 -8.73 2.28
N ASP A 7 3.96 -8.41 1.58
CA ASP A 7 5.22 -7.99 2.20
C ASP A 7 5.05 -6.67 2.97
N VAL A 8 4.31 -5.71 2.40
CA VAL A 8 3.99 -4.43 3.07
C VAL A 8 3.16 -4.69 4.33
N LEU A 9 2.12 -5.52 4.26
CA LEU A 9 1.28 -5.86 5.42
C LEU A 9 2.11 -6.54 6.52
N THR A 10 2.95 -7.51 6.14
CA THR A 10 3.88 -8.19 7.06
C THR A 10 4.80 -7.18 7.73
N ARG A 11 5.26 -6.15 7.01
CA ARG A 11 6.09 -5.10 7.58
C ARG A 11 5.34 -4.22 8.57
N LEU A 12 4.07 -3.92 8.32
CA LEU A 12 3.20 -3.21 9.25
C LEU A 12 2.96 -4.05 10.52
N ASP A 13 2.67 -5.35 10.36
CA ASP A 13 2.44 -6.29 11.46
C ASP A 13 3.68 -6.43 12.35
N ARG A 14 4.83 -6.78 11.76
CA ARG A 14 6.09 -6.95 12.49
C ARG A 14 6.56 -5.66 13.16
N GLY A 15 6.19 -4.51 12.61
CA GLY A 15 6.50 -3.20 13.19
C GLY A 15 5.48 -2.71 14.22
N ASN A 16 4.38 -3.43 14.44
CA ASN A 16 3.21 -2.96 15.19
C ASN A 16 2.76 -1.53 14.76
N ILE A 17 2.77 -1.28 13.44
CA ILE A 17 2.47 0.04 12.87
C ILE A 17 0.95 0.14 12.64
N SER A 18 0.33 1.10 13.33
CA SER A 18 -1.11 1.35 13.25
C SER A 18 -1.50 2.63 12.49
N SER A 19 -0.52 3.45 12.09
CA SER A 19 -0.75 4.69 11.34
C SER A 19 0.41 4.96 10.39
N ALA A 20 0.37 4.34 9.21
CA ALA A 20 1.40 4.43 8.18
C ALA A 20 1.08 5.46 7.10
N THR A 21 2.11 6.14 6.60
CA THR A 21 2.07 6.80 5.28
C THR A 21 2.79 5.90 4.29
N LEU A 22 2.08 5.40 3.29
CA LEU A 22 2.69 4.61 2.22
C LEU A 22 2.95 5.51 1.02
N VAL A 23 4.18 5.49 0.52
CA VAL A 23 4.60 6.21 -0.68
C VAL A 23 5.03 5.21 -1.73
N GLY A 24 4.39 5.26 -2.90
CA GLY A 24 4.59 4.30 -3.97
C GLY A 24 5.03 5.05 -5.21
N HIS A 25 6.12 4.58 -5.84
CA HIS A 25 6.65 5.11 -7.08
C HIS A 25 6.58 4.08 -8.20
N SER A 26 6.25 4.51 -9.42
CA SER A 26 6.04 3.63 -10.57
C SER A 26 5.08 2.46 -10.23
N TYR A 27 5.48 1.21 -10.47
CA TYR A 27 4.74 0.00 -10.08
C TYR A 27 4.37 -0.05 -8.58
N GLY A 28 5.20 0.56 -7.72
CA GLY A 28 4.95 0.65 -6.29
C GLY A 28 3.63 1.33 -5.95
N GLY A 29 3.11 2.20 -6.83
CA GLY A 29 1.77 2.79 -6.68
C GLY A 29 0.67 1.74 -6.59
N MET A 30 0.73 0.70 -7.43
CA MET A 30 -0.25 -0.40 -7.42
C MET A 30 -0.09 -1.27 -6.17
N VAL A 31 1.15 -1.50 -5.74
CA VAL A 31 1.43 -2.29 -4.53
C VAL A 31 0.87 -1.63 -3.28
N ILE A 32 1.10 -0.33 -3.09
CA ILE A 32 0.61 0.38 -1.91
C ILE A 32 -0.91 0.53 -1.91
N ALA A 33 -1.54 0.64 -3.09
CA ALA A 33 -3.00 0.66 -3.23
C ALA A 33 -3.60 -0.67 -2.74
N ALA A 34 -3.12 -1.80 -3.27
CA ALA A 34 -3.56 -3.13 -2.85
C ALA A 34 -3.28 -3.42 -1.37
N ALA A 35 -2.15 -2.93 -0.83
CA ALA A 35 -1.84 -3.06 0.58
C ALA A 35 -2.79 -2.23 1.46
N ALA A 36 -3.11 -1.00 1.05
CA ALA A 36 -3.99 -0.10 1.80
C ALA A 36 -5.42 -0.64 1.91
N GLU A 37 -5.96 -1.23 0.85
CA GLU A 37 -7.27 -1.91 0.88
C GLU A 37 -7.32 -3.04 1.92
N ARG A 38 -6.20 -3.73 2.12
CA ARG A 38 -6.08 -4.88 3.04
C ARG A 38 -5.59 -4.49 4.43
N ALA A 39 -5.13 -3.25 4.62
CA ALA A 39 -4.49 -2.80 5.85
C ALA A 39 -5.46 -2.53 7.00
N GLY A 40 -6.78 -2.64 6.82
CA GLY A 40 -7.76 -2.55 7.91
C GLY A 40 -7.66 -1.23 8.70
N GLY A 41 -7.49 -0.10 8.00
CA GLY A 41 -7.42 1.23 8.62
C GLY A 41 -6.05 1.65 9.16
N ARG A 42 -5.02 0.81 9.05
CA ARG A 42 -3.66 1.13 9.54
C ARG A 42 -2.86 2.09 8.65
N VAL A 43 -3.37 2.40 7.46
CA VAL A 43 -2.77 3.36 6.53
C VAL A 43 -3.51 4.68 6.65
N ALA A 44 -2.85 5.68 7.22
CA ALA A 44 -3.40 7.01 7.42
C ALA A 44 -3.27 7.88 6.15
N ARG A 45 -2.30 7.59 5.28
CA ARG A 45 -2.10 8.32 4.03
C ARG A 45 -1.51 7.42 2.94
N LEU A 46 -1.98 7.62 1.72
CA LEU A 46 -1.46 7.03 0.49
C LEU A 46 -0.89 8.14 -0.40
N VAL A 47 0.35 7.99 -0.86
CA VAL A 47 1.02 8.96 -1.74
C VAL A 47 1.52 8.24 -2.99
N HIS A 48 1.01 8.64 -4.14
CA HIS A 48 1.48 8.18 -5.46
C HIS A 48 2.47 9.21 -6.00
N LEU A 49 3.74 8.80 -6.14
CA LEU A 49 4.80 9.64 -6.67
C LEU A 49 5.22 9.10 -8.04
N ASP A 50 4.83 9.75 -9.13
CA ASP A 50 5.06 9.24 -10.51
C ASP A 50 4.73 7.75 -10.64
N ALA A 51 3.54 7.39 -10.15
CA ALA A 51 3.15 6.01 -9.95
C ALA A 51 1.91 5.64 -10.76
N TYR A 52 1.81 4.36 -11.11
CA TYR A 52 0.59 3.82 -11.68
C TYR A 52 -0.50 3.81 -10.61
N VAL A 53 -1.61 4.51 -10.88
CA VAL A 53 -2.79 4.57 -10.02
C VAL A 53 -3.88 3.70 -10.66
N PRO A 54 -4.27 2.57 -10.05
CA PRO A 54 -5.37 1.77 -10.57
C PRO A 54 -6.66 2.60 -10.51
N ARG A 55 -7.44 2.60 -11.59
CA ARG A 55 -8.78 3.18 -11.61
C ARG A 55 -9.77 2.09 -11.23
N ASN A 56 -10.74 2.41 -10.37
CA ASN A 56 -11.76 1.44 -9.97
C ASN A 56 -12.49 0.89 -11.20
N GLY A 57 -12.31 -0.40 -11.50
CA GLY A 57 -13.00 -1.10 -12.60
C GLY A 57 -12.11 -1.65 -13.73
N GLU A 58 -10.79 -1.45 -13.69
CA GLU A 58 -9.81 -2.10 -14.57
C GLU A 58 -8.76 -2.91 -13.78
#